data_AF-A0A484CMZ3-F1
#
_entry.id   AF-A0A484CMZ3-F1
#
_cell.length_a   1.000
_cell.length_b   1.000
_cell.length_c   1.000
_cell.angle_alpha   90.00
_cell.angle_beta   90.00
_cell.angle_gamma   90.00
#
_symmetry.space_group_name_H-M   'P 1'
#
loop_
_entity.id
_entity.type
_entity.pdbx_description
1 polymer ?
#
loop_
_entity_poly.entity_id
_entity_poly.type
_entity_poly.pdbx_seq_one_letter_code
_entity_poly.pdbx_strand_id
1 'polypeptide(L)'
;MRRDVSITLLNVPPTFNGTYICQVRNPPDVHGSNGEIFLKVVNKVSLSEISILAAAVGGSCAVILILLGIFVAVKFYRRKHMEPDTELQLRENVWKDPAVL
;
A
#
# COMPACT_ATOMS: atom_id res chain seq x y z
N MET A 1 -13.74 -31.10 13.51
CA MET A 1 -12.82 -31.89 12.66
C MET A 1 -12.65 -31.17 11.34
N ARG A 2 -11.43 -30.88 10.89
CA ARG A 2 -11.17 -30.37 9.53
C ARG A 2 -11.14 -31.56 8.56
N ARG A 3 -11.92 -31.49 7.48
CA ARG A 3 -12.01 -32.54 6.45
C ARG A 3 -11.65 -31.93 5.10
N ASP A 4 -10.45 -31.35 5.04
CA ASP A 4 -9.93 -30.72 3.82
C ASP A 4 -8.96 -31.68 3.13
N VAL A 5 -9.01 -31.73 1.81
CA VAL A 5 -8.06 -32.46 0.96
C VAL A 5 -7.26 -31.44 0.17
N SER A 6 -5.93 -31.54 0.24
CA SER A 6 -5.02 -30.72 -0.55
C SER A 6 -4.11 -31.61 -1.40
N ILE A 7 -3.77 -31.12 -2.58
CA ILE A 7 -2.86 -31.78 -3.52
C ILE A 7 -1.78 -30.77 -3.89
N THR A 8 -0.52 -31.19 -3.82
CA THR A 8 0.63 -30.38 -4.23
C THR A 8 1.23 -31.00 -5.49
N LEU A 9 1.35 -30.20 -6.54
CA LEU A 9 1.98 -30.60 -7.80
C LEU A 9 3.43 -30.11 -7.80
N LEU A 10 4.38 -31.03 -8.04
CA LEU A 10 5.80 -30.73 -8.17
C LEU A 10 6.18 -30.73 -9.65
N ASN A 11 7.13 -29.88 -10.05
CA ASN A 11 7.64 -29.77 -11.42
C ASN A 11 6.52 -29.61 -12.47
N VAL A 12 5.67 -28.59 -12.31
CA VAL A 12 4.45 -28.37 -13.12
C VAL A 12 4.80 -27.96 -14.57
N PRO A 13 4.66 -28.85 -15.57
CA PRO A 13 4.88 -28.50 -16.96
C PRO A 13 3.67 -27.74 -17.53
N PRO A 14 3.83 -27.01 -18.66
CA PRO A 14 2.70 -26.35 -19.33
C PRO A 14 1.55 -27.27 -19.73
N THR A 15 1.80 -28.57 -19.88
CA THR A 15 0.78 -29.59 -20.20
C THR A 15 -0.22 -29.82 -19.06
N PHE A 16 0.03 -29.31 -17.85
CA PHE A 16 -0.93 -29.34 -16.74
C PHE A 16 -1.96 -28.20 -16.82
N ASN A 17 -1.92 -27.36 -17.87
CA ASN A 17 -2.95 -26.36 -18.08
C ASN A 17 -4.30 -27.04 -18.39
N GLY A 18 -5.34 -26.70 -17.62
CA GLY A 18 -6.68 -27.22 -17.84
C GLY A 18 -7.59 -27.10 -16.64
N THR A 19 -8.76 -27.71 -16.78
CA THR A 19 -9.79 -27.78 -15.73
C THR A 19 -9.65 -29.09 -14.95
N TYR A 20 -9.51 -28.97 -13.64
CA TYR A 20 -9.41 -30.08 -12.70
C TYR A 20 -10.71 -30.23 -11.93
N ILE A 21 -11.15 -31.48 -11.75
CA ILE A 21 -12.40 -31.81 -11.07
C ILE A 21 -12.08 -32.57 -9.80
N CYS A 22 -12.57 -32.06 -8.67
CA CYS A 22 -12.50 -32.72 -7.37
C CYS A 22 -13.84 -33.44 -7.10
N GLN A 23 -13.78 -34.75 -6.86
CA GLN A 23 -14.94 -35.57 -6.52
C GLN A 23 -14.73 -36.21 -5.15
N VAL A 24 -15.64 -35.95 -4.21
CA VAL A 24 -15.66 -36.59 -2.89
C VAL A 24 -16.81 -37.59 -2.87
N ARG A 25 -16.49 -38.89 -2.75
CA ARG A 25 -17.48 -39.97 -2.74
C ARG A 25 -17.53 -40.60 -1.36
N ASN A 26 -18.73 -40.69 -0.79
CA ASN A 26 -18.96 -41.36 0.49
C ASN A 26 -20.04 -42.44 0.29
N PRO A 27 -19.69 -43.69 -0.04
CA PRO A 27 -20.68 -44.75 -0.23
C PRO A 27 -21.63 -44.87 0.98
N PRO A 28 -22.96 -45.01 0.80
CA PRO A 28 -23.72 -45.18 -0.45
C PRO A 28 -24.00 -43.88 -1.24
N ASP A 29 -23.67 -42.71 -0.69
CA ASP A 29 -23.91 -41.39 -1.28
C ASP A 29 -22.79 -41.00 -2.27
N VAL A 30 -22.91 -41.50 -3.50
CA VAL A 30 -21.94 -41.24 -4.57
C VAL A 30 -22.26 -40.01 -5.42
N HIS A 31 -23.45 -39.41 -5.26
CA HIS A 31 -23.95 -38.29 -6.07
C HIS A 31 -23.59 -36.90 -5.51
N GLY A 32 -22.37 -36.75 -4.97
CA GLY A 32 -21.89 -35.46 -4.46
C GLY A 32 -21.66 -34.42 -5.56
N SER A 33 -21.67 -33.14 -5.18
CA SER A 33 -21.27 -32.06 -6.10
C SER A 33 -19.77 -32.13 -6.38
N ASN A 34 -19.40 -31.85 -7.62
CA ASN A 34 -18.01 -31.79 -8.02
C ASN A 34 -17.47 -30.37 -7.81
N GLY A 35 -16.26 -30.27 -7.26
CA GLY A 35 -15.50 -29.02 -7.28
C GLY A 35 -14.78 -28.88 -8.62
N GLU A 36 -14.73 -27.67 -9.18
CA GLU A 36 -14.03 -27.38 -10.43
C GLU A 36 -12.94 -26.32 -10.19
N ILE A 37 -11.75 -26.55 -10.73
CA ILE A 37 -10.58 -25.66 -10.59
C ILE A 37 -9.98 -25.44 -11.96
N PHE A 38 -9.80 -24.19 -12.37
CA PHE A 38 -9.08 -23.84 -13.59
C PHE A 38 -7.60 -23.58 -13.29
N LEU A 39 -6.72 -24.47 -13.72
CA LEU A 39 -5.27 -24.35 -13.56
C LEU A 39 -4.64 -23.82 -14.84
N LYS A 40 -4.07 -22.62 -14.77
CA LYS A 40 -3.30 -22.03 -15.88
C LYS A 40 -1.81 -22.05 -15.55
N VAL A 41 -1.05 -22.82 -16.33
CA VAL A 41 0.41 -22.87 -16.21
C VAL A 41 1.02 -21.87 -17.19
N VAL A 42 1.83 -20.94 -16.67
CA VAL A 42 2.51 -19.91 -17.46
C VAL A 42 4.01 -19.94 -17.19
N ASN A 43 4.83 -19.71 -18.23
CA ASN A 43 6.30 -19.69 -18.09
C ASN A 43 6.81 -18.53 -17.22
N LYS A 44 6.09 -17.40 -17.23
CA LYS A 44 6.33 -16.24 -16.38
C LYS A 44 4.99 -15.76 -15.87
N VAL A 45 4.86 -15.61 -14.56
CA VAL A 45 3.76 -14.83 -14.00
C VAL A 45 3.93 -13.42 -14.54
N SER A 46 2.86 -12.83 -15.08
CA SER A 46 2.82 -11.40 -15.39
C SER A 46 2.82 -10.60 -14.08
N LEU A 47 3.95 -10.65 -13.34
CA LEU A 47 4.20 -9.78 -12.20
C LEU A 47 4.03 -8.34 -12.61
N SER A 48 4.19 -8.03 -13.90
CA SER A 48 3.90 -6.72 -14.49
C SER A 48 2.59 -6.12 -13.98
N GLU A 49 1.47 -6.84 -13.91
CA GLU A 49 0.20 -6.25 -13.49
C GLU A 49 0.21 -5.88 -12.00
N ILE A 50 0.59 -6.83 -11.15
CA ILE A 50 0.67 -6.62 -9.68
C ILE A 50 1.76 -5.60 -9.35
N SER A 51 2.89 -5.62 -10.06
CA SER A 51 4.02 -4.71 -9.87
C SER A 51 3.71 -3.30 -10.35
N ILE A 52 2.98 -3.16 -11.47
CA ILE A 52 2.52 -1.84 -11.96
C ILE A 52 1.54 -1.25 -10.95
N LEU A 53 0.58 -2.05 -10.46
CA LEU A 53 -0.36 -1.60 -9.43
C LEU A 53 0.37 -1.22 -8.14
N ALA A 54 1.31 -2.05 -7.68
CA ALA A 54 2.10 -1.76 -6.49
C ALA A 54 2.98 -0.51 -6.66
N ALA A 55 3.60 -0.33 -7.82
CA ALA A 55 4.42 0.85 -8.12
C ALA A 55 3.59 2.13 -8.21
N ALA A 56 2.39 2.07 -8.80
CA ALA A 56 1.49 3.21 -8.89
C ALA A 56 0.99 3.63 -7.50
N VAL A 57 0.56 2.67 -6.68
CA VAL A 57 0.09 2.94 -5.31
C VAL A 57 1.26 3.41 -4.44
N GLY A 58 2.38 2.70 -4.43
CA GLY A 58 3.56 3.05 -3.64
C GLY A 58 4.14 4.42 -4.04
N GLY A 59 4.25 4.68 -5.35
CA GLY A 59 4.73 5.95 -5.88
C GLY A 59 3.84 7.12 -5.52
N SER A 60 2.51 6.97 -5.66
CA SER A 60 1.57 8.04 -5.29
C SER A 60 1.61 8.35 -3.79
N CYS A 61 1.63 7.32 -2.93
CA CYS A 61 1.80 7.52 -1.49
C CYS A 61 3.11 8.23 -1.16
N ALA A 62 4.23 7.84 -1.77
CA ALA A 62 5.53 8.47 -1.54
C ALA A 62 5.52 9.95 -1.94
N VAL A 63 4.97 10.29 -3.10
CA VAL A 63 4.86 11.67 -3.58
C VAL A 63 4.01 12.52 -2.62
N ILE A 64 2.86 12.01 -2.17
CA ILE A 64 1.99 12.72 -1.22
C ILE A 64 2.74 12.99 0.09
N LEU A 65 3.44 11.99 0.64
CA LEU A 65 4.21 12.15 1.88
C LEU A 65 5.34 13.17 1.74
N ILE A 66 6.03 13.19 0.60
CA ILE A 66 7.07 14.19 0.31
C ILE A 66 6.47 15.59 0.25
N LEU A 67 5.36 15.78 -0.48
CA LEU A 67 4.70 17.08 -0.59
C LEU A 67 4.20 17.58 0.76
N LEU A 68 3.60 16.71 1.57
CA LEU A 68 3.17 17.04 2.94
C LEU A 68 4.37 17.39 3.83
N GLY A 69 5.47 16.65 3.74
CA GLY A 69 6.71 16.93 4.47
C GLY A 69 7.27 18.31 4.13
N ILE A 70 7.36 18.65 2.84
CA ILE A 70 7.80 19.97 2.36
C ILE A 70 6.85 21.06 2.87
N PHE A 71 5.54 20.87 2.74
CA PHE A 71 4.54 21.84 3.19
C PHE A 71 4.64 22.12 4.69
N VAL A 72 4.77 21.07 5.51
CA VAL A 72 4.94 21.18 6.96
C VAL A 72 6.25 21.88 7.31
N ALA A 73 7.37 21.52 6.66
CA ALA A 73 8.66 22.15 6.87
C ALA A 73 8.58 23.66 6.57
N VAL A 74 8.06 24.04 5.40
CA VAL A 74 7.90 25.46 5.01
C VAL A 74 7.02 26.20 6.00
N LYS A 75 5.88 25.62 6.40
CA LYS A 75 4.99 26.25 7.39
C LYS A 75 5.68 26.43 8.74
N PHE A 76 6.47 25.44 9.17
CA PHE A 76 7.23 25.51 10.41
C PHE A 76 8.32 26.59 10.35
N TYR A 77 9.10 26.65 9.27
CA TYR A 77 10.09 27.71 9.07
C TYR A 77 9.45 29.10 9.02
N ARG A 78 8.33 29.27 8.30
CA ARG A 78 7.60 30.55 8.24
C ARG A 78 7.07 30.97 9.60
N ARG A 79 6.48 30.05 10.38
CA ARG A 79 6.01 30.33 11.75
C ARG A 79 7.18 30.74 12.65
N LYS A 80 8.28 29.99 12.61
CA LYS A 80 9.48 30.29 13.40
C LYS A 80 10.10 31.63 13.03
N HIS A 81 10.03 32.06 11.77
CA HIS A 81 10.59 33.35 11.33
C HIS A 81 9.65 34.54 11.57
N MET A 82 8.35 34.33 11.78
CA MET A 82 7.40 35.39 12.14
C MET A 82 7.41 35.73 13.65
N GLU A 83 7.89 34.84 14.50
CA GLU A 83 8.06 35.08 15.95
C GLU A 83 9.23 36.05 16.31
N PRO A 84 10.42 36.03 15.68
CA PRO A 84 11.54 36.92 16.05
C PRO A 84 11.34 38.39 15.67
N ASP A 85 10.60 38.68 14.59
CA ASP A 85 10.36 40.07 14.17
C ASP A 85 9.41 40.81 15.12
N THR A 86 8.53 40.07 15.82
CA THR A 86 7.56 40.65 16.75
C THR A 86 8.26 41.13 18.03
N GLU A 87 9.22 40.36 18.54
CA GLU A 87 10.03 40.73 19.72
C GLU A 87 11.02 41.86 19.41
N LEU A 88 11.63 41.87 18.21
CA LEU A 88 12.51 42.94 17.75
C LEU A 88 11.76 44.27 17.52
N GLN A 89 10.55 44.22 16.93
CA GLN A 89 9.68 45.39 16.76
C GLN A 89 9.17 45.91 18.11
N LEU A 90 8.75 45.04 19.04
CA LEU A 90 8.32 45.45 20.38
C LEU A 90 9.45 46.16 21.14
N ARG A 91 10.69 45.66 21.06
CA ARG A 91 11.86 46.27 21.69
C ARG A 91 12.24 47.62 21.06
N GLU A 92 12.11 47.77 19.75
CA GLU A 92 12.34 49.06 19.07
C GLU A 92 11.27 50.09 19.46
N ASN A 93 10.00 49.68 19.51
CA ASN A 93 8.88 50.55 19.89
C ASN A 93 8.98 50.99 21.36
N VAL A 94 9.29 50.06 22.28
CA VAL A 94 9.50 50.38 23.71
C VAL A 94 10.71 51.28 23.95
N TRP A 95 11.77 51.21 23.13
CA TRP A 95 12.94 52.10 23.24
C TRP A 95 12.71 53.49 22.65
N LYS A 96 11.74 53.65 21.74
CA LYS A 96 11.36 54.95 21.16
C LYS A 96 10.53 55.80 22.12
N ASP A 97 9.79 55.18 23.04
CA ASP A 97 8.85 55.85 23.93
C ASP A 97 9.35 56.34 25.33
N PRO A 98 10.58 56.11 25.83
CA PRO A 98 11.01 56.62 27.15
C PRO A 98 11.73 57.97 27.11
N ALA A 99 11.78 58.67 25.96
CA ALA A 99 12.51 59.95 25.81
C ALA A 99 11.61 61.20 25.65
N VAL A 100 10.31 61.08 25.96
CA VAL A 100 9.33 62.18 25.92
C VAL A 100 8.55 62.26 27.23
N LEU A 101 9.26 62.56 28.32
CA LEU A 101 8.71 63.30 29.48
C LEU A 101 9.82 64.00 30.25
#